data_AF-A0A973PIV0-F1
#
_entry.id   AF-A0A973PIV0-F1
#
_cell.length_a   1.000
_cell.length_b   1.000
_cell.length_c   1.000
_cell.angle_alpha   90.00
_cell.angle_beta   90.00
_cell.angle_gamma   90.00
#
_symmetry.space_group_name_H-M   'P 1'
#
loop_
_entity.id
_entity.type
_entity.pdbx_description
1 polymer ?
#
loop_
_entity_poly.entity_id
_entity_poly.type
_entity_poly.pdbx_seq_one_letter_code
_entity_poly.pdbx_strand_id
1 'polypeptide(L)'
;MRLALALLVGALLTLPGIPAAAAVQGRVAVVGITGLEWSDLDQNRTPNLWNLVGQGGSASLSTRAVPPPDRGITCPTAGWLTVSAGQRAGTAGRGCAPIPAPQPQGEGATIPGWQQLVTYQASTGYNAVLGTLGQAVTDAGGKIAAIGPGAAIAAATKSGNLTKYADSLEAAGDLTPNNLIVLDAPSLADAWTRQPHDEYGIPQPLPPTTRQAAAAEADRRVGALLNALPSGTTVLVAGISDVTPNAHLHVAIAGGPPYRHGLLTATSTRQDGLVTITDLTATTLHLLGVPEPGAIVGRTWENGGPAPATVAETVTQLSDSDLASQVLRDVRGPFFAVFVTVQLLFYAAAALALRHRRRTTPPPQPTTSTTATAEPPTASDSAPPPAASAGRSASRPLAATDSLRTSTTLNV
;
A
#
# COMPACT_ATOMS: atom_id res chain seq x y z
N MET A 1 -52.40 62.35 -16.10
CA MET A 1 -51.19 62.48 -15.26
C MET A 1 -50.81 61.07 -14.77
N ARG A 2 -49.75 60.50 -15.37
CA ARG A 2 -48.84 59.43 -14.88
C ARG A 2 -49.47 58.07 -14.47
N LEU A 3 -49.41 57.05 -15.35
CA LEU A 3 -48.38 55.97 -15.38
C LEU A 3 -48.18 55.25 -14.03
N ALA A 4 -48.58 53.98 -13.96
CA ALA A 4 -47.91 52.97 -13.13
C ALA A 4 -48.03 51.60 -13.83
N LEU A 5 -46.88 51.16 -14.32
CA LEU A 5 -46.60 50.00 -15.16
C LEU A 5 -45.90 48.94 -14.28
N ALA A 6 -46.28 47.67 -14.48
CA ALA A 6 -45.49 46.43 -14.33
C ALA A 6 -44.64 46.16 -13.07
N LEU A 7 -44.75 44.92 -12.53
CA LEU A 7 -43.63 43.95 -12.41
C LEU A 7 -44.10 42.69 -11.65
N LEU A 8 -44.67 41.74 -12.39
CA LEU A 8 -44.72 40.33 -11.96
C LEU A 8 -43.46 39.67 -12.51
N VAL A 9 -42.40 39.67 -11.70
CA VAL A 9 -41.16 38.92 -12.00
C VAL A 9 -41.43 37.46 -11.67
N GLY A 10 -41.51 36.63 -12.71
CA GLY A 10 -41.52 35.18 -12.57
C GLY A 10 -40.19 34.70 -11.98
N ALA A 11 -40.25 34.13 -10.78
CA ALA A 11 -39.13 33.39 -10.21
C ALA A 11 -38.97 32.07 -10.98
N LEU A 12 -38.12 32.08 -12.00
CA LEU A 12 -37.59 30.85 -12.60
C LEU A 12 -36.73 30.17 -11.53
N LEU A 13 -37.23 29.08 -10.96
CA LEU A 13 -36.43 28.13 -10.20
C LEU A 13 -35.38 27.52 -11.13
N THR A 14 -34.17 28.07 -11.11
CA THR A 14 -32.99 27.39 -11.66
C THR A 14 -32.66 26.23 -10.74
N LEU A 15 -33.21 25.06 -11.05
CA LEU A 15 -32.74 23.80 -10.47
C LEU A 15 -31.22 23.70 -10.76
N PRO A 16 -30.36 23.50 -9.76
CA PRO A 16 -28.96 23.23 -10.03
C PRO A 16 -28.91 21.99 -10.91
N GLY A 17 -28.38 22.13 -12.13
CA GLY A 17 -28.15 21.00 -13.02
C GLY A 17 -27.34 19.96 -12.27
N ILE A 18 -27.87 18.74 -12.17
CA ILE A 18 -27.11 17.59 -11.69
C ILE A 18 -25.84 17.56 -12.54
N PRO A 19 -24.63 17.63 -11.95
CA PRO A 19 -23.41 17.57 -12.73
C PRO A 19 -23.47 16.33 -13.61
N ALA A 20 -23.31 16.50 -14.92
CA ALA A 20 -23.25 15.39 -15.84
C ALA A 20 -22.19 14.41 -15.33
N ALA A 21 -22.56 13.14 -15.18
CA ALA A 21 -21.62 12.10 -14.80
C ALA A 21 -20.39 12.20 -15.73
N ALA A 22 -19.20 12.26 -15.15
CA ALA A 22 -17.97 12.31 -15.94
C ALA A 22 -17.94 11.06 -16.83
N ALA A 23 -18.03 11.24 -18.14
CA ALA A 23 -17.93 10.15 -19.09
C ALA A 23 -16.49 9.65 -19.17
N VAL A 24 -16.31 8.35 -19.27
CA VAL A 24 -14.98 7.74 -19.45
C VAL A 24 -14.32 8.26 -20.73
N GLN A 25 -13.10 8.77 -20.61
CA GLN A 25 -12.39 9.48 -21.70
C GLN A 25 -11.24 8.67 -22.32
N GLY A 26 -10.79 7.62 -21.63
CA GLY A 26 -9.62 6.85 -22.00
C GLY A 26 -9.87 5.36 -22.16
N ARG A 27 -8.77 4.64 -22.42
CA ARG A 27 -8.73 3.19 -22.46
C ARG A 27 -7.46 2.69 -21.79
N VAL A 28 -7.62 1.76 -20.85
CA VAL A 28 -6.53 1.23 -20.02
C VAL A 28 -6.59 -0.29 -20.02
N ALA A 29 -5.43 -0.91 -20.19
CA ALA A 29 -5.22 -2.33 -19.95
C ALA A 29 -4.38 -2.51 -18.69
N VAL A 30 -4.92 -3.17 -17.67
CA VAL A 30 -4.21 -3.55 -16.45
C VAL A 30 -3.83 -5.02 -16.55
N VAL A 31 -2.54 -5.32 -16.49
CA VAL A 31 -1.99 -6.67 -16.54
C VAL A 31 -1.39 -7.01 -15.19
N GLY A 32 -2.06 -7.89 -14.46
CA GLY A 32 -1.57 -8.42 -13.20
C GLY A 32 -0.81 -9.72 -13.41
N ILE A 33 0.46 -9.74 -13.02
CA ILE A 33 1.30 -10.94 -13.10
C ILE A 33 1.65 -11.34 -11.68
N THR A 34 0.89 -12.28 -11.14
CA THR A 34 0.99 -12.72 -9.74
C THR A 34 2.38 -13.33 -9.48
N GLY A 35 3.22 -12.67 -8.67
CA GLY A 35 4.58 -13.12 -8.37
C GLY A 35 5.73 -12.53 -9.20
N LEU A 36 5.46 -11.64 -10.16
CA LEU A 36 6.50 -11.16 -11.07
C LEU A 36 7.51 -10.22 -10.38
N GLU A 37 8.80 -10.58 -10.45
CA GLU A 37 9.93 -9.82 -9.92
C GLU A 37 10.82 -9.31 -11.07
N TRP A 38 11.65 -8.29 -10.82
CA TRP A 38 12.56 -7.76 -11.86
C TRP A 38 13.61 -8.78 -12.32
N SER A 39 13.98 -9.72 -11.45
CA SER A 39 14.90 -10.83 -11.75
C SER A 39 14.31 -11.85 -12.75
N ASP A 40 13.00 -11.83 -12.99
CA ASP A 40 12.33 -12.69 -13.96
C ASP A 40 12.45 -12.16 -15.41
N LEU A 41 12.76 -10.88 -15.59
CA LEU A 41 12.83 -10.23 -16.89
C LEU A 41 14.14 -10.55 -17.61
N ASP A 42 14.02 -11.00 -18.85
CA ASP A 42 15.13 -11.37 -19.72
C ASP A 42 14.81 -11.06 -21.18
N GLN A 43 15.79 -10.53 -21.91
CA GLN A 43 15.62 -10.08 -23.29
C GLN A 43 15.09 -11.17 -24.23
N ASN A 44 15.50 -12.43 -24.02
CA ASN A 44 15.15 -13.53 -24.90
C ASN A 44 13.95 -14.33 -24.38
N ARG A 45 13.83 -14.51 -23.06
CA ARG A 45 12.73 -15.31 -22.47
C ARG A 45 11.45 -14.51 -22.27
N THR A 46 11.55 -13.20 -22.01
CA THR A 46 10.39 -12.31 -21.79
C THR A 46 10.46 -11.06 -22.68
N PRO A 47 10.47 -11.22 -24.02
CA PRO A 47 10.70 -10.11 -24.94
C PRO A 47 9.61 -9.05 -24.91
N ASN A 48 8.35 -9.39 -24.59
CA ASN A 48 7.26 -8.41 -24.58
C ASN A 48 7.40 -7.44 -23.40
N LEU A 49 7.64 -7.97 -22.20
CA LEU A 49 7.94 -7.18 -21.01
C LEU A 49 9.22 -6.37 -21.19
N TRP A 50 10.27 -6.96 -21.75
CA TRP A 50 11.53 -6.28 -22.05
C TRP A 50 11.33 -5.07 -22.97
N ASN A 51 10.52 -5.24 -24.02
CA ASN A 51 10.19 -4.15 -24.94
C ASN A 51 9.37 -3.04 -24.28
N LEU A 52 8.43 -3.39 -23.37
CA LEU A 52 7.68 -2.39 -22.61
C LEU A 52 8.58 -1.53 -21.72
N VAL A 53 9.62 -2.10 -21.10
CA VAL A 53 10.62 -1.33 -20.32
C VAL A 53 11.35 -0.31 -21.20
N GLY A 54 11.70 -0.69 -22.44
CA GLY A 54 12.39 0.19 -23.37
C GLY A 54 11.53 1.34 -23.92
N GLN A 55 10.21 1.23 -23.84
CA GLN A 55 9.28 2.20 -24.44
C GLN A 55 8.54 3.04 -23.40
N GLY A 56 8.36 2.51 -22.19
CA GLY A 56 7.52 3.06 -21.14
C GLY A 56 8.26 3.38 -19.84
N GLY A 57 7.49 3.81 -18.85
CA GLY A 57 8.00 4.06 -17.51
C GLY A 57 8.18 2.76 -16.73
N SER A 58 9.23 2.67 -15.91
CA SER A 58 9.53 1.51 -15.08
C SER A 58 9.75 1.85 -13.60
N ALA A 59 9.28 1.01 -12.68
CA ALA A 59 9.57 1.12 -11.25
C ALA A 59 9.53 -0.24 -10.53
N SER A 60 10.15 -0.29 -9.36
CA SER A 60 9.85 -1.29 -8.35
C SER A 60 8.48 -1.00 -7.72
N LEU A 61 7.70 -2.05 -7.44
CA LEU A 61 6.37 -1.95 -6.86
C LEU A 61 6.32 -2.65 -5.50
N SER A 62 5.88 -1.93 -4.48
CA SER A 62 5.56 -2.51 -3.18
C SER A 62 4.13 -3.06 -3.17
N THR A 63 3.97 -4.36 -2.98
CA THR A 63 2.68 -5.07 -3.02
C THR A 63 1.87 -5.00 -1.74
N ARG A 64 2.35 -4.30 -0.70
CA ARG A 64 1.81 -4.34 0.67
C ARG A 64 0.28 -4.33 0.73
N ALA A 65 -0.29 -5.50 0.99
CA ALA A 65 -1.70 -5.73 1.30
C ALA A 65 -1.90 -5.97 2.81
N VAL A 66 -3.07 -6.47 3.22
CA VAL A 66 -3.26 -7.01 4.57
C VAL A 66 -2.62 -8.40 4.63
N PRO A 67 -1.53 -8.58 5.40
CA PRO A 67 -0.83 -9.86 5.46
C PRO A 67 -1.60 -10.91 6.28
N PRO A 68 -1.32 -12.21 6.08
CA PRO A 68 -1.67 -13.24 7.05
C PRO A 68 -1.05 -12.96 8.44
N PRO A 69 -1.64 -13.44 9.55
CA PRO A 69 -1.20 -13.12 10.92
C PRO A 69 0.29 -13.38 11.22
N ASP A 70 0.89 -14.38 10.57
CA ASP A 70 2.25 -14.86 10.89
C ASP A 70 3.26 -14.61 9.75
N ARG A 71 2.89 -13.89 8.68
CA ARG A 71 3.74 -13.73 7.50
C ARG A 71 3.61 -12.35 6.89
N GLY A 72 4.72 -11.65 6.70
CA GLY A 72 4.76 -10.30 6.12
C GLY A 72 4.64 -10.25 4.59
N ILE A 73 3.95 -11.20 3.96
CA ILE A 73 3.80 -11.29 2.49
C ILE A 73 2.41 -10.83 2.03
N THR A 74 2.33 -10.47 0.76
CA THR A 74 1.08 -10.26 0.04
C THR A 74 0.70 -11.53 -0.70
N CYS A 75 -0.36 -12.21 -0.26
CA CYS A 75 -0.91 -13.35 -0.97
C CYS A 75 -1.60 -12.94 -2.29
N PRO A 76 -1.67 -13.82 -3.31
CA PRO A 76 -2.32 -13.55 -4.59
C PRO A 76 -3.72 -12.90 -4.50
N THR A 77 -4.62 -13.51 -3.73
CA THR A 77 -5.98 -13.00 -3.54
C THR A 77 -5.99 -11.62 -2.87
N ALA A 78 -5.10 -11.39 -1.89
CA ALA A 78 -4.99 -10.09 -1.20
C ALA A 78 -4.46 -8.98 -2.13
N GLY A 79 -3.54 -9.31 -3.03
CA GLY A 79 -3.05 -8.39 -4.06
C GLY A 79 -4.18 -7.93 -4.98
N TRP A 80 -4.93 -8.86 -5.56
CA TRP A 80 -6.07 -8.55 -6.43
C TRP A 80 -7.20 -7.80 -5.70
N LEU A 81 -7.49 -8.15 -4.45
CA LEU A 81 -8.44 -7.39 -3.62
C LEU A 81 -7.96 -5.96 -3.34
N THR A 82 -6.65 -5.77 -3.19
CA THR A 82 -6.06 -4.44 -3.00
C THR A 82 -6.22 -3.58 -4.25
N VAL A 83 -6.06 -4.16 -5.45
CA VAL A 83 -6.36 -3.49 -6.71
C VAL A 83 -7.87 -3.17 -6.84
N SER A 84 -8.74 -4.12 -6.48
CA SER A 84 -10.20 -3.94 -6.46
C SER A 84 -10.65 -2.75 -5.59
N ALA A 85 -10.02 -2.60 -4.42
CA ALA A 85 -10.37 -1.59 -3.44
C ALA A 85 -9.63 -0.25 -3.60
N GLY A 86 -8.42 -0.26 -4.19
CA GLY A 86 -7.47 0.87 -4.13
C GLY A 86 -7.01 1.20 -2.70
N GLN A 87 -7.11 0.23 -1.81
CA GLN A 87 -6.71 0.25 -0.40
C GLN A 87 -6.26 -1.16 -0.02
N ARG A 88 -5.35 -1.28 0.95
CA ARG A 88 -4.86 -2.57 1.44
C ARG A 88 -6.03 -3.44 1.89
N ALA A 89 -6.19 -4.56 1.21
CA ALA A 89 -7.20 -5.56 1.49
C ALA A 89 -6.53 -6.91 1.75
N GLY A 90 -7.28 -7.88 2.28
CA GLY A 90 -6.76 -9.24 2.44
C GLY A 90 -7.84 -10.28 2.63
N THR A 91 -7.43 -11.45 3.08
CA THR A 91 -8.31 -12.58 3.34
C THR A 91 -8.14 -13.08 4.77
N ALA A 92 -9.19 -13.68 5.31
CA ALA A 92 -9.10 -14.39 6.58
C ALA A 92 -8.23 -15.65 6.43
N GLY A 93 -7.71 -16.14 7.56
CA GLY A 93 -6.92 -17.38 7.62
C GLY A 93 -5.41 -17.16 7.74
N ARG A 94 -4.68 -18.25 7.97
CA ARG A 94 -3.22 -18.23 8.17
C ARG A 94 -2.41 -18.44 6.88
N GLY A 95 -3.05 -18.96 5.83
CA GLY A 95 -2.42 -19.21 4.53
C GLY A 95 -2.90 -18.25 3.45
N CYS A 96 -2.32 -18.37 2.28
CA CYS A 96 -2.84 -17.70 1.10
C CYS A 96 -4.11 -18.40 0.64
N ALA A 97 -5.26 -17.75 0.85
CA ALA A 97 -6.53 -18.24 0.33
C ALA A 97 -6.46 -18.30 -1.21
N PRO A 98 -6.96 -19.38 -1.84
CA PRO A 98 -7.00 -19.47 -3.29
C PRO A 98 -7.90 -18.37 -3.86
N ILE A 99 -7.59 -17.94 -5.08
CA ILE A 99 -8.43 -17.00 -5.82
C ILE A 99 -9.75 -17.72 -6.14
N PRO A 100 -10.93 -17.19 -5.72
CA PRO A 100 -12.20 -17.81 -6.05
C PRO A 100 -12.42 -17.87 -7.55
N ALA A 101 -12.77 -19.05 -8.08
CA ALA A 101 -13.15 -19.21 -9.47
C ALA A 101 -14.46 -18.45 -9.74
N PRO A 102 -14.48 -17.46 -10.65
CA PRO A 102 -15.71 -16.74 -11.00
C PRO A 102 -16.77 -17.71 -11.55
N GLN A 103 -18.05 -17.42 -11.28
CA GLN A 103 -19.19 -18.16 -11.79
C GLN A 103 -19.82 -17.37 -12.94
N PRO A 104 -19.66 -17.81 -14.20
CA PRO A 104 -20.19 -17.11 -15.37
C PRO A 104 -21.71 -16.93 -15.30
N GLN A 105 -22.18 -15.77 -15.76
CA GLN A 105 -23.60 -15.42 -15.88
C GLN A 105 -23.80 -14.62 -17.18
N GLY A 106 -24.16 -15.31 -18.27
CA GLY A 106 -24.18 -14.70 -19.60
C GLY A 106 -22.77 -14.29 -20.03
N GLU A 107 -22.60 -13.05 -20.48
CA GLU A 107 -21.28 -12.47 -20.76
C GLU A 107 -20.51 -12.08 -19.48
N GLY A 108 -21.22 -11.94 -18.36
CA GLY A 108 -20.66 -11.52 -17.08
C GLY A 108 -20.29 -12.69 -16.17
N ALA A 109 -20.03 -12.38 -14.90
CA ALA A 109 -19.78 -13.38 -13.87
C ALA A 109 -20.09 -12.83 -12.47
N THR A 110 -20.13 -13.73 -11.50
CA THR A 110 -20.19 -13.39 -10.07
C THR A 110 -19.05 -14.07 -9.32
N ILE A 111 -18.61 -13.46 -8.21
CA ILE A 111 -17.52 -14.02 -7.40
C ILE A 111 -18.11 -14.78 -6.20
N PRO A 112 -17.95 -16.12 -6.14
CA PRO A 112 -18.33 -16.89 -4.96
C PRO A 112 -17.63 -16.38 -3.71
N GLY A 113 -18.38 -16.27 -2.61
CA GLY A 113 -17.81 -15.85 -1.33
C GLY A 113 -17.50 -14.35 -1.21
N TRP A 114 -17.96 -13.52 -2.17
CA TRP A 114 -17.67 -12.08 -2.16
C TRP A 114 -18.06 -11.38 -0.85
N GLN A 115 -19.24 -11.69 -0.30
CA GLN A 115 -19.71 -11.05 0.93
C GLN A 115 -18.82 -11.39 2.14
N GLN A 116 -18.23 -12.58 2.18
CA GLN A 116 -17.27 -12.99 3.20
C GLN A 116 -15.97 -12.19 3.07
N LEU A 117 -15.51 -11.97 1.83
CA LEU A 117 -14.35 -11.11 1.56
C LEU A 117 -14.62 -9.67 1.99
N VAL A 118 -15.80 -9.12 1.68
CA VAL A 118 -16.23 -7.77 2.12
C VAL A 118 -16.27 -7.67 3.64
N THR A 119 -16.91 -8.63 4.30
CA THR A 119 -17.06 -8.66 5.76
C THR A 119 -15.71 -8.70 6.46
N TYR A 120 -14.74 -9.45 5.92
CA TYR A 120 -13.40 -9.50 6.48
C TYR A 120 -12.71 -8.13 6.47
N GLN A 121 -12.92 -7.29 5.45
CA GLN A 121 -12.23 -5.99 5.38
C GLN A 121 -12.59 -5.07 6.56
N ALA A 122 -13.82 -5.16 7.07
CA ALA A 122 -14.28 -4.41 8.25
C ALA A 122 -13.58 -4.85 9.55
N SER A 123 -12.97 -6.05 9.58
CA SER A 123 -12.15 -6.50 10.70
C SER A 123 -10.69 -6.02 10.62
N THR A 124 -10.30 -5.42 9.50
CA THR A 124 -8.94 -4.91 9.28
C THR A 124 -8.83 -3.44 9.70
N GLY A 125 -7.63 -2.98 10.04
CA GLY A 125 -7.38 -1.56 10.32
C GLY A 125 -7.53 -0.63 9.10
N TYR A 126 -7.74 -1.18 7.90
CA TYR A 126 -7.80 -0.40 6.65
C TYR A 126 -9.22 -0.17 6.13
N ASN A 127 -10.19 -0.99 6.57
CA ASN A 127 -11.60 -0.91 6.13
C ASN A 127 -11.76 -0.81 4.60
N ALA A 128 -11.01 -1.62 3.85
CA ALA A 128 -11.01 -1.58 2.40
C ALA A 128 -12.41 -1.83 1.81
N VAL A 129 -12.83 -0.98 0.87
CA VAL A 129 -14.11 -1.12 0.17
C VAL A 129 -13.87 -1.87 -1.13
N LEU A 130 -14.11 -3.18 -1.13
CA LEU A 130 -13.93 -4.02 -2.30
C LEU A 130 -14.84 -3.60 -3.46
N GLY A 131 -14.38 -3.80 -4.70
CA GLY A 131 -15.12 -3.46 -5.92
C GLY A 131 -15.23 -1.96 -6.19
N THR A 132 -14.40 -1.13 -5.54
CA THR A 132 -14.38 0.31 -5.74
C THR A 132 -13.95 0.66 -7.17
N LEU A 133 -12.93 -0.03 -7.72
CA LEU A 133 -12.50 0.16 -9.11
C LEU A 133 -13.63 -0.16 -10.10
N GLY A 134 -14.19 -1.37 -10.02
CA GLY A 134 -15.25 -1.82 -10.92
C GLY A 134 -16.50 -0.96 -10.85
N GLN A 135 -16.91 -0.57 -9.63
CA GLN A 135 -18.06 0.31 -9.45
C GLN A 135 -17.82 1.71 -10.02
N ALA A 136 -16.67 2.33 -9.75
CA ALA A 136 -16.39 3.68 -10.22
C ALA A 136 -16.40 3.77 -11.75
N VAL A 137 -15.81 2.79 -12.44
CA VAL A 137 -15.83 2.74 -13.91
C VAL A 137 -17.24 2.50 -14.44
N THR A 138 -18.02 1.63 -13.80
CA THR A 138 -19.42 1.35 -14.19
C THR A 138 -20.31 2.58 -14.00
N ASP A 139 -20.18 3.29 -12.87
CA ASP A 139 -20.94 4.50 -12.55
C ASP A 139 -20.65 5.64 -13.54
N ALA A 140 -19.42 5.70 -14.06
CA ALA A 140 -19.00 6.61 -15.12
C ALA A 140 -19.45 6.19 -16.54
N GLY A 141 -20.22 5.09 -16.66
CA GLY A 141 -20.69 4.54 -17.93
C GLY A 141 -19.63 3.77 -18.73
N GLY A 142 -18.48 3.46 -18.11
CA GLY A 142 -17.41 2.68 -18.71
C GLY A 142 -17.73 1.19 -18.80
N LYS A 143 -17.10 0.52 -19.77
CA LYS A 143 -17.20 -0.94 -19.94
C LYS A 143 -15.91 -1.62 -19.49
N ILE A 144 -16.04 -2.72 -18.76
CA ILE A 144 -14.92 -3.47 -18.19
C ILE A 144 -14.94 -4.89 -18.75
N ALA A 145 -13.81 -5.37 -19.24
CA ALA A 145 -13.56 -6.78 -19.55
C ALA A 145 -12.54 -7.36 -18.57
N ALA A 146 -12.93 -8.40 -17.83
CA ALA A 146 -12.06 -9.15 -16.96
C ALA A 146 -11.66 -10.48 -17.62
N ILE A 147 -10.37 -10.77 -17.66
CA ILE A 147 -9.81 -11.96 -18.30
C ILE A 147 -9.01 -12.74 -17.27
N GLY A 148 -9.61 -13.83 -16.78
CA GLY A 148 -9.07 -14.71 -15.75
C GLY A 148 -9.51 -14.38 -14.31
N PRO A 149 -9.31 -15.31 -13.35
CA PRO A 149 -9.87 -15.22 -12.01
C PRO A 149 -9.41 -14.00 -11.18
N GLY A 150 -8.13 -13.65 -11.21
CA GLY A 150 -7.61 -12.49 -10.50
C GLY A 150 -8.15 -11.17 -11.06
N ALA A 151 -8.24 -11.07 -12.38
CA ALA A 151 -8.85 -9.94 -13.07
C ALA A 151 -10.32 -9.77 -12.69
N ALA A 152 -11.05 -10.88 -12.48
CA ALA A 152 -12.42 -10.82 -12.02
C ALA A 152 -12.54 -10.17 -10.63
N ILE A 153 -11.65 -10.50 -9.69
CA ILE A 153 -11.60 -9.86 -8.36
C ILE A 153 -11.38 -8.35 -8.47
N ALA A 154 -10.41 -7.92 -9.28
CA ALA A 154 -10.13 -6.49 -9.46
C ALA A 154 -11.29 -5.74 -10.13
N ALA A 155 -11.92 -6.35 -11.15
CA ALA A 155 -12.93 -5.71 -11.98
C ALA A 155 -14.36 -5.77 -11.40
N ALA A 156 -14.62 -6.62 -10.41
CA ALA A 156 -15.95 -6.75 -9.83
C ALA A 156 -16.45 -5.41 -9.23
N THR A 157 -17.75 -5.20 -9.33
CA THR A 157 -18.42 -4.09 -8.63
C THR A 157 -18.47 -4.36 -7.13
N LYS A 158 -18.96 -3.38 -6.34
CA LYS A 158 -19.12 -3.54 -4.89
C LYS A 158 -20.01 -4.72 -4.50
N SER A 159 -20.92 -5.14 -5.37
CA SER A 159 -21.78 -6.32 -5.18
C SER A 159 -21.14 -7.64 -5.62
N GLY A 160 -19.91 -7.63 -6.15
CA GLY A 160 -19.22 -8.84 -6.60
C GLY A 160 -19.62 -9.31 -8.00
N ASN A 161 -20.25 -8.43 -8.79
CA ASN A 161 -20.74 -8.73 -10.13
C ASN A 161 -19.79 -8.19 -11.20
N LEU A 162 -19.72 -8.86 -12.34
CA LEU A 162 -18.99 -8.46 -13.53
C LEU A 162 -19.93 -8.38 -14.73
N THR A 163 -19.74 -7.38 -15.58
CA THR A 163 -20.51 -7.21 -16.82
C THR A 163 -19.95 -7.99 -17.99
N LYS A 164 -18.62 -8.14 -18.07
CA LYS A 164 -17.94 -8.97 -19.07
C LYS A 164 -16.77 -9.74 -18.43
N TYR A 165 -16.81 -11.06 -18.51
CA TYR A 165 -15.81 -11.99 -17.98
C TYR A 165 -15.47 -13.07 -19.02
N ALA A 166 -14.21 -13.43 -19.10
CA ALA A 166 -13.75 -14.59 -19.85
C ALA A 166 -12.61 -15.30 -19.10
N ASP A 167 -12.56 -16.63 -19.16
CA ASP A 167 -11.49 -17.41 -18.54
C ASP A 167 -10.13 -17.24 -19.25
N SER A 168 -10.15 -16.87 -20.53
CA SER A 168 -8.96 -16.67 -21.35
C SER A 168 -9.12 -15.51 -22.34
N LEU A 169 -8.00 -15.02 -22.87
CA LEU A 169 -8.01 -13.91 -23.84
C LEU A 169 -8.74 -14.31 -25.13
N GLU A 170 -8.59 -15.56 -25.56
CA GLU A 170 -9.26 -16.10 -26.74
C GLU A 170 -10.79 -16.08 -26.56
N ALA A 171 -11.27 -16.44 -25.36
CA ALA A 171 -12.69 -16.42 -25.04
C ALA A 171 -13.25 -14.99 -24.85
N ALA A 172 -12.39 -14.00 -24.56
CA ALA A 172 -12.81 -12.61 -24.37
C ALA A 172 -13.32 -11.94 -25.67
N GLY A 173 -12.89 -12.45 -26.83
CA GLY A 173 -13.25 -11.92 -28.14
C GLY A 173 -12.80 -10.48 -28.34
N ASP A 174 -13.65 -9.66 -28.99
CA ASP A 174 -13.32 -8.26 -29.25
C ASP A 174 -13.27 -7.43 -27.95
N LEU A 175 -12.12 -6.76 -27.74
CA LEU A 175 -11.84 -5.88 -26.62
C LEU A 175 -12.16 -4.41 -26.93
N THR A 176 -12.39 -4.05 -28.18
CA THR A 176 -12.73 -2.69 -28.65
C THR A 176 -13.90 -2.05 -27.91
N PRO A 177 -14.92 -2.76 -27.43
CA PRO A 177 -15.99 -2.14 -26.64
C PRO A 177 -15.57 -1.68 -25.23
N ASN A 178 -14.43 -2.13 -24.68
CA ASN A 178 -14.12 -2.00 -23.25
C ASN A 178 -13.12 -0.89 -22.94
N ASN A 179 -13.49 0.05 -22.07
CA ASN A 179 -12.58 1.10 -21.61
C ASN A 179 -11.51 0.56 -20.67
N LEU A 180 -11.88 -0.34 -19.77
CA LEU A 180 -10.95 -1.02 -18.87
C LEU A 180 -10.85 -2.50 -19.25
N ILE A 181 -9.65 -2.96 -19.53
CA ILE A 181 -9.34 -4.36 -19.76
C ILE A 181 -8.43 -4.81 -18.63
N VAL A 182 -8.81 -5.86 -17.90
CA VAL A 182 -7.98 -6.42 -16.82
C VAL A 182 -7.61 -7.84 -17.20
N LEU A 183 -6.32 -8.14 -17.24
CA LEU A 183 -5.79 -9.47 -17.53
C LEU A 183 -5.06 -10.03 -16.30
N ASP A 184 -5.41 -11.25 -15.93
CA ASP A 184 -4.66 -12.08 -14.99
C ASP A 184 -3.71 -13.00 -15.76
N ALA A 185 -2.42 -12.90 -15.46
CA ALA A 185 -1.38 -13.83 -15.92
C ALA A 185 -0.83 -14.61 -14.71
N PRO A 186 -1.51 -15.72 -14.31
CA PRO A 186 -1.25 -16.38 -13.03
C PRO A 186 -0.13 -17.43 -13.09
N SER A 187 0.58 -17.58 -14.21
CA SER A 187 1.48 -18.73 -14.46
C SER A 187 2.52 -18.99 -13.36
N LEU A 188 3.08 -17.93 -12.77
CA LEU A 188 4.00 -18.00 -11.63
C LEU A 188 3.29 -18.51 -10.36
N ALA A 189 2.11 -17.98 -10.05
CA ALA A 189 1.30 -18.43 -8.91
C ALA A 189 0.75 -19.85 -9.08
N ASP A 190 0.36 -20.23 -10.28
CA ASP A 190 -0.08 -21.60 -10.60
C ASP A 190 1.06 -22.60 -10.48
N ALA A 191 2.27 -22.21 -10.89
CA ALA A 191 3.46 -23.02 -10.67
C ALA A 191 3.80 -23.14 -9.17
N TRP A 192 3.67 -22.06 -8.42
CA TRP A 192 4.01 -22.01 -6.99
C TRP A 192 3.01 -22.79 -6.13
N THR A 193 1.71 -22.65 -6.39
CA THR A 193 0.65 -23.37 -5.65
C THR A 193 0.74 -24.89 -5.80
N ARG A 194 1.36 -25.37 -6.89
CA ARG A 194 1.64 -26.80 -7.13
C ARG A 194 2.88 -27.32 -6.43
N GLN A 195 3.67 -26.46 -5.78
CA GLN A 195 4.87 -26.91 -5.07
C GLN A 195 4.49 -27.70 -3.81
N PRO A 196 5.33 -28.68 -3.42
CA PRO A 196 5.22 -29.30 -2.12
C PRO A 196 5.22 -28.25 -1.02
N HIS A 197 4.43 -28.50 0.03
CA HIS A 197 4.40 -27.60 1.18
C HIS A 197 5.53 -27.99 2.15
N ASP A 198 6.08 -27.00 2.84
CA ASP A 198 7.00 -27.20 3.96
C ASP A 198 6.24 -27.66 5.23
N GLU A 199 6.97 -27.85 6.33
CA GLU A 199 6.40 -28.27 7.62
C GLU A 199 5.35 -27.30 8.20
N TYR A 200 5.29 -26.07 7.71
CA TYR A 200 4.36 -25.03 8.11
C TYR A 200 3.21 -24.82 7.11
N GLY A 201 3.08 -25.70 6.12
CA GLY A 201 2.04 -25.59 5.10
C GLY A 201 2.27 -24.43 4.12
N ILE A 202 3.53 -24.03 3.87
CA ILE A 202 3.89 -23.01 2.88
C ILE A 202 4.40 -23.71 1.62
N PRO A 203 3.91 -23.37 0.42
CA PRO A 203 4.49 -23.91 -0.80
C PRO A 203 5.97 -23.51 -0.92
N GLN A 204 6.82 -24.49 -1.21
CA GLN A 204 8.26 -24.27 -1.38
C GLN A 204 8.56 -23.28 -2.51
N PRO A 205 9.72 -22.60 -2.48
CA PRO A 205 10.15 -21.74 -3.59
C PRO A 205 10.23 -22.50 -4.92
N LEU A 206 9.89 -21.81 -6.00
CA LEU A 206 10.00 -22.38 -7.35
C LEU A 206 11.46 -22.69 -7.71
N PRO A 207 11.75 -23.87 -8.30
CA PRO A 207 13.04 -24.10 -8.96
C PRO A 207 13.30 -23.04 -10.04
N PRO A 208 14.55 -22.56 -10.23
CA PRO A 208 14.85 -21.48 -11.16
C PRO A 208 14.34 -21.70 -12.58
N THR A 209 14.48 -22.92 -13.12
CA THR A 209 14.02 -23.27 -14.46
C THR A 209 12.49 -23.25 -14.59
N THR A 210 11.78 -23.71 -13.56
CA THR A 210 10.31 -23.65 -13.49
C THR A 210 9.83 -22.21 -13.41
N ARG A 211 10.50 -21.38 -12.60
CA ARG A 211 10.19 -19.95 -12.48
C ARG A 211 10.39 -19.22 -13.80
N GLN A 212 11.52 -19.45 -14.49
CA GLN A 212 11.79 -18.89 -15.81
C GLN A 212 10.76 -19.31 -16.86
N ALA A 213 10.35 -20.58 -16.87
CA ALA A 213 9.31 -21.07 -17.78
C ALA A 213 7.94 -20.43 -17.50
N ALA A 214 7.59 -20.25 -16.22
CA ALA A 214 6.36 -19.58 -15.82
C ALA A 214 6.36 -18.09 -16.19
N ALA A 215 7.49 -17.39 -16.01
CA ALA A 215 7.66 -16.00 -16.44
C ALA A 215 7.54 -15.85 -17.97
N ALA A 216 8.12 -16.77 -18.75
CA ALA A 216 7.98 -16.79 -20.21
C ALA A 216 6.53 -17.05 -20.68
N GLU A 217 5.78 -17.88 -19.95
CA GLU A 217 4.34 -18.06 -20.20
C GLU A 217 3.54 -16.78 -19.89
N ALA A 218 3.85 -16.08 -18.79
CA ALA A 218 3.23 -14.79 -18.49
C ALA A 218 3.52 -13.76 -19.58
N ASP A 219 4.78 -13.67 -20.03
CA ASP A 219 5.19 -12.76 -21.11
C ASP A 219 4.45 -13.05 -22.43
N ARG A 220 4.26 -14.32 -22.79
CA ARG A 220 3.46 -14.70 -23.97
C ARG A 220 2.02 -14.22 -23.87
N ARG A 221 1.41 -14.28 -22.68
CA ARG A 221 0.06 -13.73 -22.43
C ARG A 221 0.03 -12.22 -22.55
N VAL A 222 1.07 -11.53 -22.07
CA VAL A 222 1.23 -10.08 -22.29
C VAL A 222 1.29 -9.77 -23.77
N GLY A 223 2.17 -10.45 -24.53
CA GLY A 223 2.28 -10.26 -25.98
C GLY A 223 0.97 -10.51 -26.73
N ALA A 224 0.24 -11.57 -26.36
CA ALA A 224 -1.06 -11.87 -26.94
C ALA A 224 -2.09 -10.75 -26.66
N LEU A 225 -2.11 -10.22 -25.43
CA LEU A 225 -2.96 -9.08 -25.10
C LEU A 225 -2.58 -7.84 -25.90
N LEU A 226 -1.29 -7.47 -25.92
CA LEU A 226 -0.80 -6.29 -26.65
C LEU A 226 -1.24 -6.30 -28.12
N ASN A 227 -1.24 -7.48 -28.76
CA ASN A 227 -1.70 -7.64 -30.14
C ASN A 227 -3.22 -7.51 -30.32
N ALA A 228 -4.00 -7.78 -29.27
CA ALA A 228 -5.46 -7.68 -29.26
C ALA A 228 -5.97 -6.31 -28.76
N LEU A 229 -5.10 -5.47 -28.19
CA LEU A 229 -5.50 -4.19 -27.64
C LEU A 229 -5.88 -3.18 -28.75
N PRO A 230 -6.97 -2.42 -28.55
CA PRO A 230 -7.28 -1.29 -29.43
C PRO A 230 -6.16 -0.24 -29.41
N SER A 231 -5.96 0.44 -30.54
CA SER A 231 -4.99 1.54 -30.64
C SER A 231 -5.28 2.63 -29.61
N GLY A 232 -4.21 3.20 -29.04
CA GLY A 232 -4.32 4.24 -28.01
C GLY A 232 -4.63 3.73 -26.60
N THR A 233 -4.63 2.41 -26.37
CA THR A 233 -4.73 1.84 -25.02
C THR A 233 -3.43 2.07 -24.23
N THR A 234 -3.53 2.68 -23.05
CA THR A 234 -2.42 2.73 -22.09
C THR A 234 -2.32 1.39 -21.35
N VAL A 235 -1.13 0.83 -21.23
CA VAL A 235 -0.89 -0.49 -20.61
C VAL A 235 -0.18 -0.31 -19.28
N LEU A 236 -0.74 -0.88 -18.21
CA LEU A 236 -0.15 -0.92 -16.88
C LEU A 236 0.13 -2.38 -16.52
N VAL A 237 1.40 -2.75 -16.37
CA VAL A 237 1.82 -4.07 -15.91
C VAL A 237 2.26 -3.98 -14.47
N ALA A 238 1.77 -4.88 -13.62
CA ALA A 238 2.14 -4.95 -12.21
C ALA A 238 2.37 -6.40 -11.76
N GLY A 239 3.44 -6.64 -11.01
CA GLY A 239 3.54 -7.81 -10.16
C GLY A 239 2.68 -7.60 -8.92
N ILE A 240 1.58 -8.35 -8.79
CA ILE A 240 0.49 -8.02 -7.85
C ILE A 240 0.66 -8.62 -6.45
N SER A 241 1.51 -9.63 -6.29
CA SER A 241 1.67 -10.34 -5.02
C SER A 241 2.98 -11.10 -4.98
N ASP A 242 3.31 -11.63 -3.80
CA ASP A 242 4.39 -12.58 -3.61
C ASP A 242 3.94 -13.99 -4.03
N VAL A 243 4.89 -14.78 -4.54
CA VAL A 243 4.79 -16.23 -4.75
C VAL A 243 5.99 -16.93 -4.12
N THR A 244 6.46 -16.37 -3.01
CA THR A 244 7.60 -16.86 -2.24
C THR A 244 7.28 -16.66 -0.74
N PRO A 245 8.03 -17.29 0.18
CA PRO A 245 7.82 -17.08 1.62
C PRO A 245 8.24 -15.68 2.09
N ASN A 246 8.97 -14.91 1.28
CA ASN A 246 9.49 -13.59 1.62
C ASN A 246 8.80 -12.50 0.79
N ALA A 247 8.66 -11.30 1.35
CA ALA A 247 8.14 -10.18 0.58
C ALA A 247 9.21 -9.68 -0.40
N HIS A 248 8.83 -9.35 -1.64
CA HIS A 248 9.71 -8.76 -2.64
C HIS A 248 9.17 -7.41 -3.14
N LEU A 249 10.06 -6.64 -3.80
CA LEU A 249 9.67 -5.58 -4.72
C LEU A 249 9.38 -6.20 -6.09
N HIS A 250 8.26 -5.78 -6.67
CA HIS A 250 7.74 -6.35 -7.90
C HIS A 250 7.90 -5.41 -9.09
N VAL A 251 7.59 -5.90 -10.28
CA VAL A 251 7.62 -5.10 -11.51
C VAL A 251 6.45 -4.12 -11.54
N ALA A 252 6.70 -2.87 -11.90
CA ALA A 252 5.72 -1.93 -12.43
C ALA A 252 6.22 -1.36 -13.76
N ILE A 253 5.41 -1.47 -14.81
CA ILE A 253 5.69 -0.91 -16.12
C ILE A 253 4.43 -0.19 -16.63
N ALA A 254 4.60 1.02 -17.17
CA ALA A 254 3.52 1.76 -17.82
C ALA A 254 3.92 2.10 -19.27
N GLY A 255 3.19 1.55 -20.24
CA GLY A 255 3.42 1.71 -21.67
C GLY A 255 2.31 2.49 -22.37
N GLY A 256 2.69 3.25 -23.40
CA GLY A 256 1.77 4.12 -24.14
C GLY A 256 1.56 5.49 -23.46
N PRO A 257 0.93 6.46 -24.15
CA PRO A 257 0.72 7.80 -23.60
C PRO A 257 -0.03 7.78 -22.25
N PRO A 258 0.31 8.67 -21.30
CA PRO A 258 1.34 9.71 -21.36
C PRO A 258 2.74 9.24 -20.92
N TYR A 259 2.95 7.93 -20.75
CA TYR A 259 4.20 7.37 -20.26
C TYR A 259 5.24 7.29 -21.36
N ARG A 260 6.45 7.69 -21.00
CA ARG A 260 7.63 7.63 -21.87
C ARG A 260 8.69 6.79 -21.20
N HIS A 261 9.69 6.37 -21.96
CA HIS A 261 10.87 5.75 -21.42
C HIS A 261 11.48 6.57 -20.27
N GLY A 262 11.64 5.95 -19.11
CA GLY A 262 12.06 6.61 -17.87
C GLY A 262 11.67 5.81 -16.63
N LEU A 263 11.94 6.37 -15.44
CA LEU A 263 11.43 5.80 -14.20
C LEU A 263 9.99 6.28 -13.95
N LEU A 264 9.17 5.44 -13.31
CA LEU A 264 7.90 5.86 -12.74
C LEU A 264 8.11 6.42 -11.33
N THR A 265 7.25 7.34 -10.94
CA THR A 265 7.21 7.88 -9.58
C THR A 265 5.76 8.03 -9.13
N ALA A 266 5.54 8.11 -7.82
CA ALA A 266 4.25 8.41 -7.25
C ALA A 266 4.43 9.18 -5.94
N THR A 267 3.53 10.14 -5.67
CA THR A 267 3.61 10.94 -4.44
C THR A 267 3.37 10.12 -3.16
N SER A 268 2.88 8.88 -3.28
CA SER A 268 2.71 7.90 -2.21
C SER A 268 4.05 7.44 -1.62
N THR A 269 5.10 7.34 -2.45
CA THR A 269 6.46 6.93 -2.07
C THR A 269 7.42 8.11 -2.02
N ARG A 270 7.18 9.15 -2.85
CA ARG A 270 8.07 10.31 -3.04
C ARG A 270 9.48 9.89 -3.45
N GLN A 271 9.58 8.78 -4.20
CA GLN A 271 10.82 8.21 -4.64
C GLN A 271 10.66 7.73 -6.09
N ASP A 272 11.56 8.20 -6.95
CA ASP A 272 11.63 7.73 -8.33
C ASP A 272 12.04 6.26 -8.37
N GLY A 273 11.43 5.50 -9.28
CA GLY A 273 11.63 4.07 -9.42
C GLY A 273 10.94 3.25 -8.32
N LEU A 274 10.08 3.85 -7.48
CA LEU A 274 9.32 3.12 -6.46
C LEU A 274 7.85 3.56 -6.43
N VAL A 275 6.94 2.61 -6.59
CA VAL A 275 5.49 2.81 -6.50
C VAL A 275 4.85 1.75 -5.59
N THR A 276 3.55 1.85 -5.33
CA THR A 276 2.80 0.88 -4.52
C THR A 276 1.64 0.27 -5.29
N ILE A 277 1.18 -0.92 -4.90
CA ILE A 277 0.03 -1.58 -5.55
C ILE A 277 -1.26 -0.75 -5.52
N THR A 278 -1.47 0.06 -4.48
CA THR A 278 -2.65 0.93 -4.38
C THR A 278 -2.63 2.06 -5.41
N ASP A 279 -1.44 2.43 -5.89
CA ASP A 279 -1.26 3.44 -6.93
C ASP A 279 -1.77 2.96 -8.28
N LEU A 280 -1.79 1.64 -8.54
CA LEU A 280 -2.29 1.07 -9.79
C LEU A 280 -3.78 1.40 -10.01
N THR A 281 -4.58 1.34 -8.95
CA THR A 281 -6.01 1.67 -9.00
C THR A 281 -6.23 3.16 -9.26
N ALA A 282 -5.52 4.03 -8.52
CA ALA A 282 -5.58 5.48 -8.73
C ALA A 282 -5.17 5.84 -10.17
N THR A 283 -4.07 5.25 -10.64
CA THR A 283 -3.57 5.43 -12.01
C THR A 283 -4.60 5.03 -13.05
N THR A 284 -5.27 3.91 -12.86
CA THR A 284 -6.29 3.40 -13.78
C THR A 284 -7.48 4.35 -13.86
N LEU A 285 -8.01 4.81 -12.72
CA LEU A 285 -9.12 5.76 -12.68
C LEU A 285 -8.75 7.10 -13.32
N HIS A 286 -7.55 7.61 -13.00
CA HIS A 286 -7.02 8.84 -13.59
C HIS A 286 -6.96 8.77 -15.12
N LEU A 287 -6.36 7.70 -15.67
CA LEU A 287 -6.24 7.52 -17.13
C LEU A 287 -7.59 7.32 -17.83
N LEU A 288 -8.60 6.79 -17.11
CA LEU A 288 -9.97 6.69 -17.62
C LEU A 288 -10.74 8.01 -17.52
N GLY A 289 -10.21 9.01 -16.81
CA GLY A 289 -10.92 10.26 -16.51
C GLY A 289 -12.06 10.08 -15.51
N VAL A 290 -12.03 9.01 -14.72
CA VAL A 290 -13.04 8.70 -13.71
C VAL A 290 -12.67 9.37 -12.39
N PRO A 291 -13.56 10.15 -11.76
CA PRO A 291 -13.30 10.75 -10.45
C PRO A 291 -12.94 9.68 -9.41
N GLU A 292 -11.82 9.87 -8.72
CA GLU A 292 -11.35 8.93 -7.71
C GLU A 292 -12.25 8.93 -6.46
N PRO A 293 -12.85 7.80 -6.08
CA PRO A 293 -13.59 7.70 -4.83
C PRO A 293 -12.68 7.95 -3.62
N GLY A 294 -13.19 8.58 -2.56
CA GLY A 294 -12.41 8.88 -1.35
C GLY A 294 -11.86 7.66 -0.58
N ALA A 295 -12.27 6.45 -0.94
CA ALA A 295 -11.72 5.20 -0.41
C ALA A 295 -10.34 4.84 -1.01
N ILE A 296 -9.97 5.42 -2.15
CA ILE A 296 -8.68 5.20 -2.80
C ILE A 296 -7.59 5.97 -2.04
N VAL A 297 -6.54 5.26 -1.64
CA VAL A 297 -5.40 5.89 -0.93
C VAL A 297 -4.13 6.00 -1.77
N GLY A 298 -4.08 5.30 -2.91
CA GLY A 298 -2.98 5.39 -3.86
C GLY A 298 -2.85 6.77 -4.48
N ARG A 299 -1.81 6.92 -5.29
CA ARG A 299 -1.49 8.11 -6.08
C ARG A 299 -1.19 7.70 -7.51
N THR A 300 -1.56 8.53 -8.46
CA THR A 300 -1.31 8.28 -9.89
C THR A 300 0.19 8.09 -10.14
N TRP A 301 0.54 7.12 -10.98
CA TRP A 301 1.88 6.98 -11.51
C TRP A 301 2.17 8.15 -12.44
N GLU A 302 3.35 8.72 -12.28
CA GLU A 302 3.84 9.84 -13.09
C GLU A 302 5.20 9.48 -13.70
N ASN A 303 5.57 10.19 -14.76
CA ASN A 303 6.93 10.11 -15.29
C ASN A 303 7.89 10.78 -14.30
N GLY A 304 8.76 9.99 -13.67
CA GLY A 304 9.80 10.46 -12.76
C GLY A 304 11.08 10.84 -13.50
N GLY A 305 12.21 10.61 -12.83
CA GLY A 305 13.55 10.82 -13.35
C GLY A 305 13.93 9.92 -14.55
N PRO A 306 15.10 10.19 -15.16
CA PRO A 306 15.61 9.38 -16.26
C PRO A 306 15.89 7.95 -15.79
N ALA A 307 15.58 6.97 -16.64
CA ALA A 307 16.05 5.61 -16.49
C ALA A 307 17.52 5.49 -16.95
N PRO A 308 18.24 4.41 -16.58
CA PRO A 308 19.50 4.06 -17.21
C PRO A 308 19.43 4.02 -18.75
N ALA A 309 20.59 4.15 -19.40
CA ALA A 309 20.67 4.29 -20.85
C ALA A 309 20.16 3.06 -21.61
N THR A 310 20.26 1.88 -20.99
CA THR A 310 19.81 0.63 -21.59
C THR A 310 18.71 -0.04 -20.76
N VAL A 311 17.89 -0.85 -21.44
CA VAL A 311 16.89 -1.70 -20.78
C VAL A 311 17.56 -2.67 -19.80
N ALA A 312 18.69 -3.25 -20.18
CA ALA A 312 19.43 -4.17 -19.34
C ALA A 312 19.86 -3.51 -18.02
N GLU A 313 20.43 -2.30 -18.06
CA GLU A 313 20.79 -1.57 -16.85
C GLU A 313 19.58 -1.20 -16.00
N THR A 314 18.44 -0.86 -16.61
CA THR A 314 17.19 -0.59 -15.88
C THR A 314 16.70 -1.84 -15.13
N VAL A 315 16.68 -2.98 -15.81
CA VAL A 315 16.28 -4.28 -15.21
C VAL A 315 17.24 -4.65 -14.09
N THR A 316 18.56 -4.55 -14.31
CA THR A 316 19.56 -4.82 -13.27
C THR A 316 19.40 -3.88 -12.07
N GLN A 317 19.25 -2.58 -12.29
CA GLN A 317 19.08 -1.60 -11.19
C GLN A 317 17.85 -1.92 -10.32
N LEU A 318 16.72 -2.24 -10.94
CA LEU A 318 15.48 -2.50 -10.22
C LEU A 318 15.48 -3.90 -9.57
N SER A 319 16.17 -4.87 -10.15
CA SER A 319 16.46 -6.16 -9.53
C SER A 319 17.40 -6.02 -8.31
N ASP A 320 18.46 -5.22 -8.44
CA ASP A 320 19.40 -4.96 -7.35
C ASP A 320 18.74 -4.21 -6.19
N SER A 321 17.74 -3.37 -6.49
CA SER A 321 16.94 -2.67 -5.48
C SER A 321 16.08 -3.63 -4.63
N ASP A 322 15.54 -4.70 -5.24
CA ASP A 322 14.89 -5.78 -4.48
C ASP A 322 15.90 -6.56 -3.64
N LEU A 323 17.03 -6.95 -4.24
CA LEU A 323 18.09 -7.68 -3.53
C LEU A 323 18.59 -6.89 -2.30
N ALA A 324 18.86 -5.60 -2.46
CA ALA A 324 19.24 -4.72 -1.36
C ALA A 324 18.17 -4.67 -0.27
N SER A 325 16.89 -4.64 -0.67
CA SER A 325 15.76 -4.69 0.26
C SER A 325 15.68 -6.01 1.04
N GLN A 326 16.04 -7.13 0.41
CA GLN A 326 16.13 -8.44 1.07
C GLN A 326 17.27 -8.49 2.09
N VAL A 327 18.47 -8.05 1.69
CA VAL A 327 19.64 -8.03 2.60
C VAL A 327 19.36 -7.17 3.84
N LEU A 328 18.71 -6.01 3.66
CA LEU A 328 18.32 -5.17 4.79
C LEU A 328 17.36 -5.88 5.76
N ARG A 329 16.45 -6.72 5.27
CA ARG A 329 15.54 -7.50 6.14
C ARG A 329 16.31 -8.49 7.00
N ASP A 330 17.27 -9.20 6.42
CA ASP A 330 18.06 -10.22 7.11
C ASP A 330 19.02 -9.63 8.16
N VAL A 331 19.58 -8.45 7.88
CA VAL A 331 20.56 -7.80 8.75
C VAL A 331 19.91 -6.99 9.87
N ARG A 332 18.68 -6.51 9.70
CA ARG A 332 18.01 -5.59 10.64
C ARG A 332 17.87 -6.19 12.05
N GLY A 333 17.40 -7.43 12.14
CA GLY A 333 17.20 -8.13 13.42
C GLY A 333 18.51 -8.25 14.21
N PRO A 334 19.55 -8.90 13.64
CA PRO A 334 20.88 -8.99 14.24
C PRO A 334 21.48 -7.62 14.62
N PHE A 335 21.37 -6.62 13.75
CA PHE A 335 21.86 -5.27 14.03
C PHE A 335 21.25 -4.68 15.30
N PHE A 336 19.92 -4.70 15.42
CA PHE A 336 19.25 -4.17 16.62
C PHE A 336 19.53 -5.00 17.87
N ALA A 337 19.66 -6.33 17.74
CA ALA A 337 20.03 -7.18 18.87
C ALA A 337 21.43 -6.82 19.41
N VAL A 338 22.42 -6.65 18.52
CA VAL A 338 23.77 -6.20 18.90
C VAL A 338 23.72 -4.80 19.49
N PHE A 339 23.03 -3.85 18.85
CA PHE A 339 22.89 -2.47 19.33
C PHE A 339 22.29 -2.40 20.73
N VAL A 340 21.16 -3.10 20.98
CA VAL A 340 20.52 -3.16 22.30
C VAL A 340 21.44 -3.83 23.32
N THR A 341 22.15 -4.89 22.94
CA THR A 341 23.10 -5.55 23.84
C THR A 341 24.21 -4.59 24.26
N VAL A 342 24.82 -3.89 23.31
CA VAL A 342 25.85 -2.87 23.59
C VAL A 342 25.28 -1.75 24.48
N GLN A 343 24.06 -1.31 24.21
CA GLN A 343 23.39 -0.28 25.01
C GLN A 343 23.14 -0.73 26.46
N LEU A 344 22.70 -1.97 26.66
CA LEU A 344 22.51 -2.56 27.99
C LEU A 344 23.83 -2.75 28.74
N LEU A 345 24.89 -3.19 28.05
CA LEU A 345 26.23 -3.29 28.62
C LEU A 345 26.76 -1.91 29.07
N PHE A 346 26.53 -0.88 28.26
CA PHE A 346 26.87 0.49 28.62
C PHE A 346 26.13 0.96 29.87
N TYR A 347 24.82 0.72 29.96
CA TYR A 347 24.03 1.07 31.16
C TYR A 347 24.48 0.28 32.40
N ALA A 348 24.81 -1.00 32.24
CA ALA A 348 25.36 -1.81 33.32
C ALA A 348 26.70 -1.26 33.81
N ALA A 349 27.61 -0.91 32.90
CA ALA A 349 28.89 -0.30 33.23
C ALA A 349 28.72 1.06 33.95
N ALA A 350 27.81 1.91 33.48
CA ALA A 350 27.49 3.18 34.12
C ALA A 350 26.92 2.99 35.53
N ALA A 351 25.99 2.03 35.71
CA ALA A 351 25.43 1.70 37.01
C ALA A 351 26.50 1.17 37.98
N LEU A 352 27.42 0.33 37.52
CA LEU A 352 28.54 -0.17 38.31
C LEU A 352 29.50 0.95 38.71
N ALA A 353 29.83 1.87 37.80
CA ALA A 353 30.68 3.02 38.09
C ALA A 353 30.06 3.95 39.14
N LEU A 354 28.74 4.22 39.03
CA LEU A 354 28.00 4.99 40.03
C LEU A 354 27.94 4.29 41.39
N ARG A 355 27.74 2.97 41.41
CA ARG A 355 27.75 2.17 42.64
C ARG A 355 29.12 2.18 43.30
N HIS A 356 30.20 2.09 42.52
CA HIS A 356 31.57 2.22 43.03
C HIS A 356 31.82 3.60 43.63
N ARG A 357 31.44 4.68 42.95
CA ARG A 357 31.56 6.06 43.48
C ARG A 357 30.81 6.27 44.79
N ARG A 358 29.59 5.73 44.91
CA ARG A 358 28.81 5.81 46.16
C ARG A 358 29.45 5.05 47.31
N ARG A 359 30.16 3.95 47.04
CA ARG A 359 30.89 3.17 48.05
C ARG A 359 32.19 3.83 48.50
N THR A 360 32.83 4.62 47.63
CA THR A 360 34.11 5.27 47.91
C THR A 360 33.99 6.70 48.42
N THR A 361 32.78 7.28 48.43
CA THR A 361 32.54 8.60 49.02
C THR A 361 32.36 8.44 50.54
N PRO A 362 33.23 9.03 51.39
CA PRO A 362 33.06 8.98 52.84
C PRO A 362 31.73 9.63 53.25
N PRO A 363 31.07 9.19 54.34
CA PRO A 363 29.89 9.89 54.85
C PRO A 363 30.25 11.35 55.12
N PRO A 364 29.33 12.31 54.84
CA PRO A 364 29.58 13.70 55.19
C PRO A 364 29.89 13.77 56.69
N GLN A 365 31.03 14.35 57.06
CA GLN A 365 31.35 14.58 58.46
C GLN A 365 30.22 15.42 59.08
N PRO A 366 29.76 15.10 60.30
CA PRO A 366 28.80 15.95 61.00
C PRO A 366 29.44 17.32 61.12
N THR A 367 28.87 18.32 60.45
CA THR A 367 29.17 19.71 60.72
C THR A 367 28.82 19.93 62.19
N THR A 368 29.84 20.09 63.03
CA THR A 368 29.68 20.61 64.38
C THR A 368 29.05 21.98 64.25
N SER A 369 27.75 22.06 64.49
CA SER A 369 27.08 23.29 64.89
C SER A 369 27.87 23.81 66.09
N THR A 370 28.72 24.81 65.87
CA THR A 370 29.27 25.58 66.96
C THR A 370 28.07 26.27 67.60
N THR A 371 27.68 25.76 68.76
CA THR A 371 26.77 26.44 69.68
C THR A 371 27.44 27.75 70.06
N ALA A 372 27.15 28.81 69.30
CA ALA A 372 27.44 30.16 69.74
C ALA A 372 26.58 30.40 70.99
N THR A 373 27.25 30.50 72.13
CA THR A 373 26.67 30.83 73.43
C THR A 373 25.81 32.08 73.29
N ALA A 374 24.52 31.93 73.57
CA ALA A 374 23.58 33.03 73.66
C ALA A 374 23.94 33.93 74.85
N GLU A 375 24.21 35.20 74.56
CA GLU A 375 24.24 36.30 75.51
C GLU A 375 22.79 36.77 75.78
N PRO A 376 22.39 37.08 77.03
CA PRO A 376 21.00 37.38 77.37
C PRO A 376 20.54 38.76 76.87
N PRO A 377 19.23 38.98 76.74
CA PRO A 377 18.68 40.09 75.96
C PRO A 377 18.62 41.40 76.77
N THR A 378 19.08 42.50 76.18
CA THR A 378 18.68 43.85 76.59
C THR A 378 17.48 44.31 75.76
N ALA A 379 16.39 44.59 76.46
CA ALA A 379 15.16 45.16 75.92
C ALA A 379 15.37 46.62 75.46
N SER A 380 14.88 46.96 74.26
CA SER A 380 14.41 48.32 73.91
C SER A 380 13.78 48.36 72.51
N ASP A 381 12.51 48.77 72.48
CA ASP A 381 11.79 49.54 71.45
C ASP A 381 11.45 49.00 70.03
N SER A 382 10.15 48.72 69.87
CA SER A 382 9.16 49.50 69.07
C SER A 382 9.27 49.65 67.52
N ALA A 383 8.38 48.88 66.83
CA ALA A 383 7.55 49.22 65.64
C ALA A 383 8.20 49.53 64.25
N PRO A 384 7.42 49.60 63.13
CA PRO A 384 6.49 48.64 62.49
C PRO A 384 6.96 48.27 61.03
N PRO A 385 6.25 47.42 60.24
CA PRO A 385 6.81 46.86 58.99
C PRO A 385 6.42 47.64 57.72
N PRO A 386 7.26 47.61 56.67
CA PRO A 386 6.82 47.74 55.28
C PRO A 386 7.11 46.44 54.50
N ALA A 387 6.10 45.78 53.93
CA ALA A 387 5.53 46.02 52.60
C ALA A 387 6.30 45.34 51.44
N ALA A 388 5.69 44.24 50.99
CA ALA A 388 5.64 43.63 49.66
C ALA A 388 6.52 44.14 48.49
N SER A 389 7.14 43.19 47.79
CA SER A 389 7.22 43.13 46.31
C SER A 389 7.43 41.66 45.91
N ALA A 390 6.43 40.89 45.43
CA ALA A 390 5.78 40.99 44.12
C ALA A 390 6.76 40.92 42.93
N GLY A 391 7.17 39.70 42.57
CA GLY A 391 7.69 39.37 41.24
C GLY A 391 6.78 38.33 40.61
N ARG A 392 5.77 38.80 39.85
CA ARG A 392 4.88 37.98 39.01
C ARG A 392 5.58 37.53 37.74
N SER A 393 4.98 36.47 37.16
CA SER A 393 4.87 36.09 35.73
C SER A 393 5.62 34.79 35.40
N ALA A 394 5.01 33.71 34.88
CA ALA A 394 3.62 33.41 34.61
C ALA A 394 3.46 31.87 34.55
N SER A 395 2.38 31.39 35.17
CA SER A 395 1.62 30.16 34.89
C SER A 395 1.28 30.04 33.38
N ARG A 396 1.08 28.87 32.72
CA ARG A 396 0.43 27.60 33.10
C ARG A 396 0.52 26.59 31.89
N PRO A 397 -0.11 25.39 31.86
CA PRO A 397 0.58 24.09 31.86
C PRO A 397 0.25 23.17 30.66
N LEU A 398 0.99 22.05 30.51
CA LEU A 398 0.46 20.85 29.86
C LEU A 398 -0.18 19.95 30.93
N ALA A 399 -1.47 19.69 30.77
CA ALA A 399 -2.23 18.77 31.61
C ALA A 399 -1.84 17.32 31.30
N ALA A 400 -1.37 16.62 32.33
CA ALA A 400 -1.42 15.17 32.42
C ALA A 400 -2.69 14.82 33.19
N THR A 401 -3.57 14.03 32.59
CA THR A 401 -4.60 13.27 33.31
C THR A 401 -4.28 11.80 33.16
N ASP A 402 -3.69 11.29 34.22
CA ASP A 402 -3.72 9.88 34.59
C ASP A 402 -5.04 9.62 35.33
N SER A 403 -5.73 8.54 34.98
CA SER A 403 -6.78 7.95 35.81
C SER A 403 -6.91 6.48 35.46
N LEU A 404 -6.01 5.72 36.07
CA LEU A 404 -6.24 4.34 36.52
C LEU A 404 -7.43 4.26 37.49
N ARG A 405 -8.40 3.39 37.17
CA ARG A 405 -9.01 2.42 38.11
C ARG A 405 -9.39 1.16 37.30
N THR A 406 -8.72 0.01 37.48
CA THR A 406 -9.07 -1.12 38.38
C THR A 406 -10.54 -1.54 38.28
N SER A 407 -10.93 -2.82 38.13
CA SER A 407 -10.23 -4.10 38.22
C SER A 407 -11.19 -5.26 37.85
N THR A 408 -10.62 -6.42 37.48
CA THR A 408 -11.13 -7.80 37.71
C THR A 408 -12.27 -8.29 36.77
N THR A 409 -12.21 -9.44 36.07
CA THR A 409 -12.03 -10.80 36.62
C THR A 409 -11.59 -11.81 35.55
N LEU A 410 -10.61 -12.65 35.91
CA LEU A 410 -10.22 -13.92 35.29
C LEU A 410 -11.25 -15.03 35.56
N ASN A 411 -11.28 -16.05 34.68
CA ASN A 411 -11.64 -17.48 34.83
C ASN A 411 -12.38 -17.94 33.55
N VAL A 412 -12.05 -19.00 32.81
CA VAL A 412 -11.17 -20.19 32.91
C VAL A 412 -10.62 -20.48 31.52
#